data_AF-A0A7K7UNF7-F1
#
_entry.id   AF-A0A7K7UNF7-F1
#
_cell.length_a   1.000
_cell.length_b   1.000
_cell.length_c   1.000
_cell.angle_alpha   90.00
_cell.angle_beta   90.00
_cell.angle_gamma   90.00
#
_symmetry.space_group_name_H-M   'P 1'
#
loop_
_entity.id
_entity.type
_entity.pdbx_description
1 polymer ?
#
loop_
_entity_poly.entity_id
_entity_poly.type
_entity_poly.pdbx_seq_one_letter_code
_entity_poly.pdbx_strand_id
1 'polypeptide(L)'
;MAVGFMLAHPYGFTRVMSSFRWPRYFVNGRDVNDWVGPPSNSDGSTKPVTINADTTCGNDWVCEHRWRQIKNMVIFRNVVDGQPFSNWWDNGSNQVAFGRGNKGFIVFNN
;
A
#
# COMPACT_ATOMS: atom_id res chain seq x y z
N MET A 1 2.52 -7.03 -2.30
CA MET A 1 2.48 -7.27 -3.76
C MET A 1 1.30 -6.59 -4.43
N ALA A 2 0.06 -6.80 -3.98
CA ALA A 2 -1.16 -6.23 -4.59
C ALA A 2 -1.09 -4.70 -4.89
N VAL A 3 -0.66 -3.89 -3.93
CA VAL A 3 -0.52 -2.43 -4.11
C VAL A 3 0.47 -2.08 -5.23
N GLY A 4 1.53 -2.86 -5.40
CA GLY A 4 2.49 -2.67 -6.49
C GLY A 4 1.86 -2.93 -7.85
N PHE A 5 1.08 -4.00 -8.00
CA PHE A 5 0.34 -4.29 -9.23
C PHE A 5 -0.66 -3.18 -9.55
N MET A 6 -1.47 -2.76 -8.56
CA MET A 6 -2.43 -1.66 -8.70
C MET A 6 -1.75 -0.36 -9.18
N LEU A 7 -0.61 0.02 -8.59
CA LEU A 7 0.07 1.26 -8.92
C LEU A 7 0.76 1.20 -10.30
N ALA A 8 1.26 0.04 -10.72
CA ALA A 8 1.89 -0.13 -12.02
C ALA A 8 0.88 -0.19 -13.18
N HIS A 9 -0.30 -0.79 -12.98
CA HIS A 9 -1.31 -0.96 -14.01
C HIS A 9 -2.02 0.38 -14.34
N PRO A 10 -2.31 0.73 -15.61
CA PRO A 10 -2.86 2.05 -15.97
C PRO A 10 -4.31 2.28 -15.55
N TYR A 11 -5.06 1.22 -15.25
CA TYR A 11 -6.49 1.31 -14.97
C TYR A 11 -6.82 2.19 -13.76
N GLY A 12 -7.77 3.09 -13.96
CA GLY A 12 -8.40 3.90 -12.90
C GLY A 12 -7.51 4.96 -12.27
N PHE A 13 -8.11 5.70 -11.32
CA PHE A 13 -7.40 6.62 -10.44
C PHE A 13 -7.11 5.91 -9.10
N THR A 14 -5.84 5.87 -8.69
CA THR A 14 -5.43 5.03 -7.57
C THR A 14 -5.50 5.77 -6.25
N ARG A 15 -5.98 5.07 -5.20
CA ARG A 15 -5.98 5.55 -3.82
C ARG A 15 -5.23 4.55 -2.95
N VAL A 16 -4.22 5.02 -2.24
CA VAL A 16 -3.44 4.22 -1.28
C VAL A 16 -4.02 4.44 0.11
N MET A 17 -4.35 3.36 0.81
CA MET A 17 -4.80 3.43 2.21
C MET A 17 -3.63 3.75 3.14
N SER A 18 -3.91 4.50 4.21
CA SER A 18 -2.98 4.71 5.32
C SER A 18 -3.74 4.55 6.63
N SER A 19 -3.31 3.60 7.45
CA SER A 19 -4.11 3.06 8.55
C SER A 19 -3.49 3.36 9.92
N PHE A 20 -4.19 2.93 10.95
CA PHE A 20 -3.70 2.79 12.32
C PHE A 20 -3.86 1.34 12.79
N ARG A 21 -3.13 0.94 13.83
CA ARG A 21 -3.28 -0.37 14.48
C ARG A 21 -4.39 -0.29 15.52
N TRP A 22 -5.16 -1.35 15.62
CA TRP A 22 -6.12 -1.59 16.71
C TRP A 22 -5.93 -3.04 17.21
N PRO A 23 -6.38 -3.39 18.42
CA PRO A 23 -6.21 -4.73 18.98
C PRO A 23 -7.17 -5.73 18.33
N ARG A 24 -6.96 -6.01 17.04
CA ARG A 24 -7.76 -6.93 16.23
C ARG A 24 -7.81 -8.31 16.88
N TYR A 25 -9.01 -8.80 17.16
CA TYR A 25 -9.22 -10.09 17.82
C TYR A 25 -10.40 -10.84 17.20
N PHE A 26 -10.12 -12.00 16.60
CA PHE A 26 -11.12 -12.78 15.89
C PHE A 26 -11.79 -13.81 16.81
N VAL A 27 -13.13 -13.79 16.84
CA VAL A 27 -13.96 -14.84 17.43
C VAL A 27 -14.95 -15.28 16.35
N ASN A 28 -14.99 -16.58 16.06
CA ASN A 28 -15.89 -17.17 15.06
C ASN A 28 -15.87 -16.45 13.68
N GLY A 29 -14.68 -16.05 13.23
CA GLY A 29 -14.48 -15.39 11.93
C GLY A 29 -14.79 -13.89 11.89
N ARG A 30 -15.18 -13.27 13.00
CA ARG A 30 -15.40 -11.82 13.11
C ARG A 30 -14.41 -11.17 14.06
N ASP A 31 -13.86 -10.03 13.67
CA ASP A 31 -13.09 -9.17 14.59
C ASP A 31 -14.06 -8.50 15.57
N VAL A 32 -14.01 -8.89 16.85
CA VAL A 32 -14.88 -8.31 17.87
C VAL A 32 -14.45 -6.91 18.32
N ASN A 33 -13.27 -6.47 17.87
CA ASN A 33 -12.71 -5.15 18.13
C ASN A 33 -12.68 -4.27 16.87
N ASP A 34 -13.52 -4.57 15.86
CA ASP A 34 -13.64 -3.84 14.60
C ASP A 34 -14.13 -2.38 14.76
N TRP A 35 -14.66 -2.04 15.94
CA TRP A 35 -15.17 -0.73 16.31
C TRP A 35 -14.13 0.23 16.89
N VAL A 36 -12.93 -0.24 17.20
CA VAL A 36 -11.91 0.56 17.90
C VAL A 36 -11.47 1.74 17.05
N GLY A 37 -11.53 2.94 17.65
CA GLY A 37 -11.13 4.20 17.02
C GLY A 37 -9.62 4.37 16.84
N PRO A 38 -9.18 5.55 16.37
CA PRO A 38 -7.77 5.82 16.15
C PRO A 38 -6.97 5.83 17.48
N PRO A 39 -5.64 5.76 17.41
CA PRO A 39 -4.78 5.86 18.58
C PRO A 39 -5.10 7.14 19.34
N SER A 40 -5.51 7.02 20.61
CA SER A 40 -6.04 8.13 21.40
C SER A 40 -5.42 8.18 22.79
N ASN A 41 -5.34 9.37 23.38
CA ASN A 41 -4.95 9.59 24.76
C ASN A 41 -6.12 9.25 25.70
N SER A 42 -5.87 9.24 27.02
CA SER A 42 -6.90 8.95 28.03
C SER A 42 -8.03 9.97 28.08
N ASP A 43 -7.81 11.18 27.56
CA ASP A 43 -8.80 12.25 27.44
C ASP A 43 -9.66 12.14 26.16
N GLY A 44 -9.45 11.11 25.33
CA GLY A 44 -10.16 10.90 24.07
C GLY A 44 -9.61 11.68 22.88
N SER A 45 -8.57 12.50 23.06
CA SER A 45 -7.90 13.18 21.94
C SER A 45 -7.09 12.18 21.10
N THR A 46 -7.08 12.36 19.78
CA THR A 46 -6.28 11.52 18.88
C THR A 46 -4.78 11.80 19.06
N LYS A 47 -3.98 10.74 19.20
CA LYS A 47 -2.52 10.84 19.32
C LYS A 47 -1.92 11.40 18.03
N PRO A 48 -0.89 12.27 18.12
CA PRO A 48 -0.20 12.78 16.95
C PRO A 48 0.54 11.67 16.21
N VAL A 49 0.70 11.85 14.89
CA VAL A 49 1.58 11.01 14.08
C VAL A 49 3.02 11.44 14.33
N THR A 50 3.80 10.61 15.02
CA THR A 50 5.24 10.83 15.22
C THR A 50 6.03 10.15 14.11
N ILE A 51 7.14 10.75 13.68
CA ILE A 51 8.01 10.20 12.63
C ILE A 51 9.29 9.69 13.29
N ASN A 52 9.57 8.41 13.08
CA ASN A 52 10.79 7.75 13.55
C ASN A 52 11.96 8.08 12.61
N ALA A 53 13.19 7.85 13.08
CA ALA A 53 14.40 8.11 12.30
C ALA A 53 14.47 7.30 10.98
N ASP A 54 13.86 6.12 10.95
CA ASP A 54 13.75 5.27 9.76
C ASP A 54 12.59 5.66 8.82
N THR A 55 11.97 6.81 9.06
CA THR A 55 10.81 7.38 8.33
C THR A 55 9.47 6.68 8.55
N THR A 56 9.42 5.63 9.38
CA THR A 56 8.16 5.01 9.81
C THR A 56 7.41 5.92 10.80
N CYS A 57 6.16 5.57 11.10
CA CYS A 57 5.37 6.30 12.07
C CYS A 57 5.34 5.58 13.43
N GLY A 58 5.28 6.36 14.52
CA GLY A 58 5.01 5.87 15.86
C GLY A 58 3.52 6.01 16.24
N ASN A 59 3.22 5.83 17.52
CA ASN A 59 1.85 5.95 18.09
C ASN A 59 0.80 5.12 17.35
N ASP A 60 1.14 3.87 17.00
CA ASP A 60 0.25 2.93 16.32
C ASP A 60 -0.23 3.34 14.91
N TRP A 61 0.28 4.44 14.35
CA TRP A 61 0.05 4.79 12.97
C TRP A 61 0.85 3.86 12.05
N VAL A 62 0.17 3.21 11.10
CA VAL A 62 0.79 2.21 10.20
C VAL A 62 1.59 2.90 9.10
N CYS A 63 1.04 3.99 8.55
CA CYS A 63 1.68 4.81 7.52
C CYS A 63 2.18 4.00 6.31
N GLU A 64 1.33 3.15 5.73
CA GLU A 64 1.63 2.35 4.54
C GLU A 64 2.14 3.22 3.38
N HIS A 65 1.62 4.44 3.26
CA HIS A 65 2.06 5.44 2.28
C HIS A 65 3.55 5.82 2.39
N ARG A 66 4.20 5.54 3.53
CA ARG A 66 5.64 5.78 3.76
C ARG A 66 6.50 4.55 3.51
N TRP A 67 5.92 3.37 3.48
CA TRP A 67 6.68 2.15 3.22
C TRP A 67 7.36 2.26 1.86
N ARG A 68 8.67 1.99 1.81
CA ARG A 68 9.49 2.17 0.61
C ARG A 68 8.86 1.51 -0.62
N GLN A 69 8.33 0.31 -0.46
CA GLN A 69 7.69 -0.48 -1.51
C GLN A 69 6.43 0.19 -2.07
N ILE A 70 5.66 0.92 -1.26
CA ILE A 70 4.44 1.61 -1.68
C ILE A 70 4.80 3.00 -2.20
N LYS A 71 5.57 3.78 -1.43
CA LYS A 71 6.03 5.12 -1.82
C LYS A 71 6.73 5.11 -3.18
N ASN A 72 7.65 4.18 -3.41
CA ASN A 72 8.36 4.10 -4.69
C ASN A 72 7.44 3.67 -5.83
N MET A 73 6.39 2.90 -5.56
CA MET A 73 5.41 2.54 -6.59
C MET A 73 4.44 3.69 -6.91
N VAL A 74 4.17 4.60 -5.96
CA VAL A 74 3.48 5.86 -6.25
C VAL A 74 4.33 6.72 -7.18
N ILE A 75 5.64 6.82 -6.91
CA ILE A 75 6.59 7.51 -7.79
C ILE A 75 6.65 6.82 -9.16
N PHE A 76 6.70 5.49 -9.20
CA PHE A 76 6.67 4.71 -10.45
C PHE A 76 5.44 5.07 -11.29
N ARG A 77 4.24 5.11 -10.68
CA ARG A 77 3.01 5.50 -11.37
C ARG A 77 3.12 6.88 -12.03
N ASN A 78 3.71 7.85 -11.33
CA ASN A 78 3.93 9.20 -11.86
C ASN A 78 4.93 9.19 -13.03
N VAL A 79 6.01 8.43 -12.92
CA VAL A 79 7.04 8.34 -13.98
C VAL A 79 6.45 7.77 -15.26
N VAL A 80 5.61 6.74 -15.15
CA VAL A 80 5.03 6.02 -16.28
C VAL A 80 3.68 6.58 -16.75
N ASP A 81 3.28 7.75 -16.25
CA ASP A 81 1.99 8.35 -16.61
C ASP A 81 1.87 8.58 -18.12
N GLY A 82 0.66 8.38 -18.64
CA GLY A 82 0.34 8.41 -20.07
C GLY A 82 0.89 7.24 -20.91
N GLN A 83 1.75 6.37 -20.37
CA GLN A 83 2.28 5.23 -21.14
C GLN A 83 1.29 4.07 -21.23
N PRO A 84 1.17 3.39 -22.38
CA PRO A 84 0.28 2.26 -22.55
C PRO A 84 0.75 1.06 -21.72
N PHE A 85 -0.17 0.13 -21.45
CA PHE A 85 0.19 -1.20 -20.96
C PHE A 85 0.84 -1.99 -22.12
N SER A 86 2.00 -2.59 -21.87
CA SER A 86 2.78 -3.28 -22.91
C SER A 86 3.58 -4.46 -22.35
N ASN A 87 4.16 -5.27 -23.23
CA ASN A 87 5.12 -6.34 -22.88
C ASN A 87 4.63 -7.28 -21.76
N TRP A 88 3.36 -7.69 -21.83
CA TRP A 88 2.84 -8.70 -20.92
C TRP A 88 3.57 -10.03 -21.14
N TRP A 89 3.97 -10.66 -20.03
CA TRP A 89 4.51 -12.00 -19.99
C TRP A 89 3.96 -12.72 -18.76
N ASP A 90 3.65 -14.00 -18.93
CA ASP A 90 3.30 -14.89 -17.82
C ASP A 90 3.84 -16.30 -18.08
N ASN A 91 3.95 -17.09 -17.01
CA ASN A 91 4.35 -18.50 -17.08
C ASN A 91 3.15 -19.48 -17.03
N GLY A 92 1.92 -19.01 -17.24
CA GLY A 92 0.69 -19.79 -17.03
C GLY A 92 0.33 -20.05 -15.57
N SER A 93 1.03 -19.42 -14.62
CA SER A 93 0.82 -19.57 -13.17
C SER A 93 1.02 -18.22 -12.46
N ASN A 94 1.98 -18.12 -11.52
CA ASN A 94 2.13 -16.97 -10.62
C ASN A 94 3.35 -16.09 -10.90
N GLN A 95 4.04 -16.30 -12.03
CA GLN A 95 5.08 -15.38 -12.50
C GLN A 95 4.49 -14.53 -13.62
N VAL A 96 4.46 -13.22 -13.40
CA VAL A 96 3.90 -12.27 -14.37
C VAL A 96 4.77 -11.02 -14.45
N ALA A 97 4.86 -10.42 -15.63
CA ALA A 97 5.59 -9.19 -15.86
C ALA A 97 4.89 -8.32 -16.89
N PHE A 98 5.03 -7.00 -16.79
CA PHE A 98 4.55 -6.07 -17.80
C PHE A 98 5.29 -4.74 -17.78
N GLY A 99 5.22 -4.05 -18.92
CA GLY A 99 5.75 -2.72 -19.15
C GLY A 99 4.69 -1.63 -19.14
N ARG A 100 5.18 -0.41 -18.97
CA ARG A 100 4.44 0.83 -19.23
C ARG A 100 5.20 1.65 -20.27
N GLY A 101 4.91 1.34 -21.53
CA GLY A 101 5.63 1.87 -22.69
C GLY A 101 7.13 1.64 -22.54
N ASN A 102 7.93 2.69 -22.68
CA ASN A 102 9.38 2.66 -22.54
C ASN A 102 9.88 3.25 -21.20
N LYS A 103 8.99 3.59 -20.26
CA LYS A 103 9.36 4.31 -19.02
C LYS A 103 9.47 3.42 -17.78
N GLY A 104 8.85 2.25 -17.78
CA GLY A 104 8.89 1.37 -16.63
C GLY A 104 8.51 -0.07 -16.96
N PHE A 105 9.01 -0.98 -16.14
CA PHE A 105 8.74 -2.42 -16.22
C PHE A 105 8.66 -2.98 -14.81
N ILE A 106 7.77 -3.95 -14.59
CA ILE A 106 7.57 -4.58 -13.28
C ILE A 106 7.44 -6.10 -13.44
N VAL A 107 7.93 -6.84 -12.45
CA VAL A 107 7.94 -8.31 -12.41
C VAL A 107 7.40 -8.77 -11.07
N PHE A 108 6.57 -9.81 -11.09
CA PHE A 108 5.98 -10.46 -9.93
C PHE A 108 6.30 -11.96 -9.97
N ASN A 109 6.61 -12.52 -8.81
CA ASN A 109 6.74 -13.95 -8.56
C ASN A 109 6.04 -14.22 -7.21
N ASN A 110 4.81 -14.72 -7.28
CA ASN A 110 3.93 -14.95 -6.14
C ASN A 110 3.87 -16.43 -5.76
#